data_AF-A0A2K8XD86-F1
#
_entry.id   AF-A0A2K8XD86-F1
#
_cell.length_a   1.000
_cell.length_b   1.000
_cell.length_c   1.000
_cell.angle_alpha   90.00
_cell.angle_beta   90.00
_cell.angle_gamma   90.00
#
_symmetry.space_group_name_H-M   'P 1'
#
loop_
_entity.id
_entity.type
_entity.pdbx_description
1 polymer ?
#
loop_
_entity_poly.entity_id
_entity_poly.type
_entity_poly.pdbx_seq_one_letter_code
_entity_poly.pdbx_strand_id
1 'polypeptide(L)'
;MKTLKTTIIVCFFAIMANAQITTKDIDNIVEEEMILQNLPGLAIGVFREGVINYTKGYGFKDVDSKIPISDTTVFNWASISKTLTAVAAFQIFESRNDIDINDAVIAHYPYWTANIDGEEVSDKENKEKITLKQLLTHRSGINHYRKGASYNKENYLTNSNSFNANSSVDVFRNMTLDFEPGDRYKYSSYGYSLLGAVIDEKTGSYTRWINTNIKNVLDMPSLEVSNDSMVGFQKPIDGAIKLKVDGSKEYVLPGGGWKSNIRDLLRFSRGIIEGELLENTDSLWRDDGNRKADGSPVKTRRGVLSEGSGLRHRIYHGGAHSNLRSFMYIKPNDSIAIVVLIPANYAKRENLVYKILNKMNNVQPGYRTQKTPINKCGTGMKSSNKNFVGVWRKTGEDVIIRRGYATNNFNTEWQFLSSKGYYLENFEFSNNLWNGVFKKGAGKYAMWRNYNQDQFNKKWKEMNKKGYRLYDLETYTINGKRKWAGLFKKGSGKYVMYRNYSTSKFGTKREKLAKSGYKLIDIEVYNSNNGLKWSGVWIAGEDGKLNRNFDEAAFITLVNKRDREGYNLIDVETYKVNGNRKWTGIWEKSNKAQRILFGSNYCDFMGIHDVNKDEFELIDINSY
;
A
#
# COMPACT_ATOMS: atom_id res chain seq x y z
N MET A 1 35.92 52.45 -53.57
CA MET A 1 35.88 51.97 -52.17
C MET A 1 34.56 51.26 -51.93
N LYS A 2 34.56 49.92 -51.83
CA LYS A 2 33.36 49.12 -51.51
C LYS A 2 33.29 48.95 -49.99
N THR A 3 32.27 49.53 -49.36
CA THR A 3 31.96 49.38 -47.93
C THR A 3 31.41 47.98 -47.65
N LEU A 4 32.15 47.19 -46.87
CA LEU A 4 31.71 45.91 -46.31
C LEU A 4 30.71 46.19 -45.17
N LYS A 5 29.47 45.71 -45.28
CA LYS A 5 28.52 45.68 -44.16
C LYS A 5 28.66 44.33 -43.45
N THR A 6 29.19 44.33 -42.24
CA THR A 6 29.26 43.16 -41.37
C THR A 6 27.92 42.98 -40.67
N THR A 7 27.15 41.96 -41.05
CA THR A 7 25.92 41.57 -40.33
C THR A 7 26.30 40.70 -39.14
N ILE A 8 26.09 41.20 -37.92
CA ILE A 8 26.22 40.43 -36.68
C ILE A 8 24.93 39.62 -36.50
N ILE A 9 25.03 38.29 -36.62
CA ILE A 9 23.95 37.36 -36.27
C ILE A 9 24.05 37.10 -34.76
N VAL A 10 23.15 37.68 -33.98
CA VAL A 10 22.98 37.35 -32.56
C VAL A 10 22.07 36.13 -32.46
N CYS A 11 22.66 34.95 -32.25
CA CYS A 11 21.92 33.75 -31.91
C CYS A 11 21.39 33.87 -30.47
N PHE A 12 20.10 34.16 -30.31
CA PHE A 12 19.38 33.95 -29.05
C PHE A 12 19.25 32.45 -28.79
N PHE A 13 20.13 31.88 -27.97
CA PHE A 13 19.87 30.60 -27.33
C PHE A 13 18.79 30.82 -26.26
N ALA A 14 17.54 30.45 -26.59
CA ALA A 14 16.50 30.31 -25.59
C ALA A 14 16.90 29.17 -24.65
N ILE A 15 17.42 29.51 -23.47
CA ILE A 15 17.59 28.56 -22.38
C ILE A 15 16.17 28.15 -21.95
N MET A 16 15.69 27.01 -22.44
CA MET A 16 14.51 26.39 -21.86
C MET A 16 14.88 25.97 -20.44
N ALA A 17 14.52 26.80 -19.46
CA ALA A 17 14.54 26.42 -18.06
C ALA A 17 13.52 25.29 -17.88
N ASN A 18 14.01 24.03 -17.94
CA ASN A 18 13.22 22.89 -17.52
C ASN A 18 12.89 23.10 -16.03
N ALA A 19 11.61 23.30 -15.71
CA ALA A 19 11.18 23.47 -14.34
C ALA A 19 11.65 22.26 -13.51
N GLN A 20 12.57 22.52 -12.57
CA GLN A 20 13.02 21.49 -11.63
C GLN A 20 11.84 21.05 -10.77
N ILE A 21 11.80 19.76 -10.42
CA ILE A 21 10.80 19.24 -9.48
C ILE A 21 10.88 20.01 -8.16
N THR A 22 9.73 20.49 -7.68
CA THR A 22 9.67 21.18 -6.38
C THR A 22 9.38 20.20 -5.25
N THR A 23 9.71 20.56 -4.01
CA THR A 23 9.30 19.79 -2.83
C THR A 23 7.78 19.64 -2.73
N LYS A 24 7.03 20.67 -3.19
CA LYS A 24 5.57 20.65 -3.28
C LYS A 24 5.06 19.63 -4.31
N ASP A 25 5.76 19.45 -5.43
CA ASP A 25 5.41 18.40 -6.39
C ASP A 25 5.60 17.00 -5.77
N ILE A 26 6.66 16.80 -4.99
CA ILE A 26 6.90 15.56 -4.25
C ILE A 26 5.80 15.35 -3.19
N ASP A 27 5.46 16.38 -2.42
CA ASP A 27 4.34 16.36 -1.46
C ASP A 27 3.04 15.90 -2.13
N ASN A 28 2.68 16.52 -3.27
CA ASN A 28 1.46 16.17 -3.99
C ASN A 28 1.46 14.72 -4.47
N ILE A 29 2.59 14.24 -5.01
CA ILE A 29 2.74 12.84 -5.48
C ILE A 29 2.63 11.86 -4.31
N VAL A 30 3.27 12.17 -3.17
CA VAL A 30 3.20 11.35 -1.96
C VAL A 30 1.76 11.27 -1.45
N GLU A 31 1.10 12.40 -1.30
CA GLU A 31 -0.28 12.46 -0.83
C GLU A 31 -1.23 11.73 -1.76
N GLU A 32 -1.08 11.91 -3.08
CA GLU A 32 -1.83 11.16 -4.08
C GLU A 32 -1.62 9.65 -3.92
N GLU A 33 -0.39 9.17 -3.84
CA GLU A 33 -0.13 7.72 -3.67
C GLU A 33 -0.63 7.19 -2.32
N MET A 34 -0.51 7.95 -1.23
CA MET A 34 -1.09 7.57 0.06
C MET A 34 -2.61 7.41 -0.05
N ILE A 35 -3.28 8.31 -0.76
CA ILE A 35 -4.73 8.25 -1.03
C ILE A 35 -5.08 7.04 -1.90
N LEU A 36 -4.38 6.86 -3.03
CA LEU A 36 -4.66 5.81 -4.01
C LEU A 36 -4.43 4.41 -3.45
N GLN A 37 -3.43 4.25 -2.59
CA GLN A 37 -3.07 2.97 -2.00
C GLN A 37 -3.65 2.75 -0.60
N ASN A 38 -4.26 3.79 -0.01
CA ASN A 38 -4.72 3.82 1.36
C ASN A 38 -3.59 3.55 2.37
N LEU A 39 -2.46 4.26 2.24
CA LEU A 39 -1.29 4.08 3.12
C LEU A 39 -1.46 4.89 4.42
N PRO A 40 -1.27 4.27 5.60
CA PRO A 40 -1.35 4.95 6.88
C PRO A 40 -0.27 6.00 7.09
N GLY A 41 0.89 5.80 6.46
CA GLY A 41 2.03 6.69 6.52
C GLY A 41 3.20 6.18 5.67
N LEU A 42 4.20 7.03 5.47
CA LEU A 42 5.49 6.68 4.86
C LEU A 42 6.55 7.74 5.16
N ALA A 43 7.82 7.39 4.97
CA ALA A 43 8.93 8.33 4.88
C ALA A 43 9.61 8.20 3.51
N ILE A 44 10.03 9.33 2.94
CA ILE A 44 10.70 9.41 1.64
C ILE A 44 11.93 10.32 1.70
N GLY A 45 12.97 9.94 0.96
CA GLY A 45 14.16 10.73 0.71
C GLY A 45 14.43 10.88 -0.79
N VAL A 46 14.84 12.06 -1.23
CA VAL A 46 15.26 12.35 -2.61
C VAL A 46 16.60 13.07 -2.58
N PHE A 47 17.57 12.51 -3.31
CA PHE A 47 18.90 13.04 -3.54
C PHE A 47 19.08 13.29 -5.03
N ARG A 48 19.66 14.43 -5.38
CA ARG A 48 19.99 14.79 -6.75
C ARG A 48 21.19 15.72 -6.78
N GLU A 49 22.14 15.44 -7.68
CA GLU A 49 23.26 16.34 -8.02
C GLU A 49 24.02 16.83 -6.77
N GLY A 50 24.43 15.90 -5.89
CA GLY A 50 25.25 16.20 -4.71
C GLY A 50 24.49 16.72 -3.48
N VAL A 51 23.18 17.00 -3.59
CA VAL A 51 22.39 17.58 -2.49
C VAL A 51 21.33 16.59 -1.99
N ILE A 52 21.19 16.48 -0.66
CA ILE A 52 19.99 15.88 -0.06
C ILE A 52 18.87 16.91 -0.17
N ASN A 53 18.14 16.88 -1.28
CA ASN A 53 17.12 17.88 -1.60
C ASN A 53 15.86 17.75 -0.73
N TYR A 54 15.56 16.55 -0.24
CA TYR A 54 14.28 16.30 0.42
C TYR A 54 14.30 15.06 1.32
N THR A 55 13.89 15.22 2.57
CA THR A 55 13.47 14.11 3.45
C THR A 55 12.21 14.50 4.20
N LYS A 56 11.19 13.65 4.20
CA LYS A 56 9.94 13.93 4.93
C LYS A 56 9.20 12.65 5.32
N GLY A 57 8.54 12.72 6.48
CA GLY A 57 7.58 11.73 6.95
C GLY A 57 6.14 12.22 6.76
N TYR A 58 5.23 11.29 6.52
CA TYR A 58 3.81 11.54 6.27
C TYR A 58 2.96 10.51 7.00
N GLY A 59 1.77 10.93 7.45
CA GLY A 59 0.83 10.06 8.13
C GLY A 59 1.36 9.55 9.47
N PHE A 60 1.01 8.31 9.81
CA PHE A 60 1.18 7.75 11.15
C PHE A 60 1.88 6.40 11.15
N LYS A 61 2.74 6.22 12.16
CA LYS A 61 3.34 4.94 12.53
C LYS A 61 2.31 4.06 13.26
N ASP A 62 1.42 4.71 14.00
CA ASP A 62 0.25 4.13 14.67
C ASP A 62 -0.93 5.11 14.53
N VAL A 63 -1.99 4.66 13.85
CA VAL A 63 -3.19 5.48 13.55
C VAL A 63 -4.02 5.73 14.80
N ASP A 64 -4.16 4.74 15.68
CA ASP A 64 -5.02 4.83 16.86
C ASP A 64 -4.38 5.73 17.92
N SER A 65 -3.07 5.55 18.14
CA SER A 65 -2.27 6.38 19.06
C SER A 65 -1.84 7.72 18.45
N LYS A 66 -2.14 7.97 17.17
CA LYS A 66 -1.77 9.17 16.40
C LYS A 66 -0.27 9.49 16.45
N ILE A 67 0.59 8.47 16.43
CA ILE A 67 2.05 8.66 16.42
C ILE A 67 2.47 9.03 14.99
N PRO A 68 2.94 10.27 14.73
CA PRO A 68 3.27 10.71 13.38
C PRO A 68 4.55 10.02 12.87
N ILE A 69 4.65 9.89 11.55
CA ILE A 69 5.93 9.57 10.90
C ILE A 69 6.67 10.87 10.58
N SER A 70 7.91 10.95 11.04
CA SER A 70 8.90 11.95 10.68
C SER A 70 10.00 11.35 9.78
N ASP A 71 10.89 12.18 9.28
CA ASP A 71 12.12 11.72 8.61
C ASP A 71 13.16 11.10 9.56
N THR A 72 12.94 11.20 10.87
CA THR A 72 13.74 10.52 11.91
C THR A 72 13.12 9.23 12.42
N THR A 73 11.93 8.86 11.92
CA THR A 73 11.27 7.61 12.33
C THR A 73 12.07 6.39 11.85
N VAL A 74 12.41 5.49 12.78
CA VAL A 74 13.12 4.24 12.49
C VAL A 74 12.18 3.16 11.94
N PHE A 75 12.63 2.45 10.91
CA PHE A 75 11.98 1.30 10.29
C PHE A 75 12.98 0.15 10.13
N ASN A 76 12.52 -1.08 9.98
CA ASN A 76 13.38 -2.12 9.41
C ASN A 76 13.64 -1.78 7.94
N TRP A 77 14.89 -1.76 7.52
CA TRP A 77 15.26 -1.64 6.10
C TRP A 77 14.92 -2.91 5.31
N ALA A 78 14.64 -4.02 6.01
CA ALA A 78 14.40 -5.31 5.41
C ALA A 78 15.55 -5.65 4.45
N SER A 79 15.27 -6.26 3.29
CA SER A 79 16.32 -6.76 2.41
C SER A 79 17.24 -5.72 1.78
N ILE A 80 17.03 -4.41 1.96
CA ILE A 80 18.06 -3.41 1.66
C ILE A 80 19.34 -3.64 2.50
N SER A 81 19.21 -4.29 3.67
CA SER A 81 20.33 -4.80 4.49
C SER A 81 21.36 -5.60 3.68
N LYS A 82 20.94 -6.27 2.59
CA LYS A 82 21.85 -7.02 1.72
C LYS A 82 22.83 -6.12 0.99
N THR A 83 22.37 -4.95 0.54
CA THR A 83 23.26 -3.98 -0.12
C THR A 83 24.30 -3.46 0.87
N LEU A 84 23.91 -3.22 2.13
CA LEU A 84 24.84 -2.85 3.21
C LEU A 84 25.90 -3.93 3.46
N THR A 85 25.47 -5.20 3.54
CA THR A 85 26.38 -6.35 3.67
C THR A 85 27.30 -6.52 2.46
N ALA A 86 26.78 -6.31 1.24
CA ALA A 86 27.58 -6.39 0.04
C ALA A 86 28.67 -5.31 -0.02
N VAL A 87 28.35 -4.07 0.37
CA VAL A 87 29.37 -3.02 0.53
C VAL A 87 30.44 -3.45 1.52
N ALA A 88 30.07 -3.96 2.69
CA ALA A 88 31.03 -4.43 3.69
C ALA A 88 31.93 -5.56 3.16
N ALA A 89 31.38 -6.50 2.38
CA ALA A 89 32.17 -7.55 1.73
C ALA A 89 33.19 -6.97 0.73
N PHE A 90 32.77 -6.02 -0.10
CA PHE A 90 33.68 -5.36 -1.05
C PHE A 90 34.74 -4.51 -0.36
N GLN A 91 34.42 -3.81 0.74
CA GLN A 91 35.43 -3.12 1.54
C GLN A 91 36.52 -4.08 2.04
N ILE A 92 36.17 -5.31 2.40
CA ILE A 92 37.13 -6.33 2.83
C ILE A 92 37.95 -6.86 1.65
N PHE A 93 37.33 -7.11 0.50
CA PHE A 93 38.03 -7.54 -0.72
C PHE A 93 39.02 -6.47 -1.22
N GLU A 94 38.69 -5.18 -1.09
CA GLU A 94 39.55 -4.07 -1.51
C GLU A 94 40.68 -3.82 -0.49
N SER A 95 40.39 -3.94 0.82
CA SER A 95 41.36 -3.60 1.87
C SER A 95 42.28 -4.73 2.31
N ARG A 96 42.06 -5.97 1.83
CA ARG A 96 42.82 -7.15 2.28
C ARG A 96 43.22 -8.05 1.13
N ASN A 97 44.36 -8.70 1.29
CA ASN A 97 44.93 -9.64 0.33
C ASN A 97 44.67 -11.12 0.67
N ASP A 98 44.02 -11.39 1.80
CA ASP A 98 43.82 -12.72 2.37
C ASP A 98 42.39 -13.25 2.17
N ILE A 99 41.63 -12.65 1.25
CA ILE A 99 40.26 -13.02 0.89
C ILE A 99 39.89 -12.47 -0.49
N ASP A 100 39.42 -13.33 -1.38
CA ASP A 100 38.93 -13.00 -2.71
C ASP A 100 37.46 -13.39 -2.89
N ILE A 101 36.74 -12.65 -3.73
CA ILE A 101 35.33 -12.91 -4.05
C ILE A 101 35.08 -14.33 -4.60
N ASN A 102 36.06 -14.96 -5.23
CA ASN A 102 35.93 -16.31 -5.80
C ASN A 102 36.29 -17.42 -4.81
N ASP A 103 36.75 -17.08 -3.61
CA ASP A 103 37.10 -18.07 -2.61
C ASP A 103 35.89 -18.88 -2.17
N ALA A 104 36.15 -20.15 -1.85
CA ALA A 104 35.19 -21.00 -1.17
C ALA A 104 34.89 -20.43 0.22
N VAL A 105 33.63 -20.43 0.63
CA VAL A 105 33.19 -19.92 1.94
C VAL A 105 33.92 -20.62 3.08
N ILE A 106 34.16 -21.93 2.96
CA ILE A 106 34.82 -22.74 3.98
C ILE A 106 36.25 -22.26 4.28
N ALA A 107 36.94 -21.64 3.31
CA ALA A 107 38.28 -21.10 3.54
C ALA A 107 38.30 -19.95 4.56
N HIS A 108 37.19 -19.23 4.68
CA HIS A 108 37.06 -18.06 5.56
C HIS A 108 36.10 -18.26 6.72
N TYR A 109 35.28 -19.31 6.69
CA TYR A 109 34.36 -19.65 7.77
C TYR A 109 34.13 -21.16 7.84
N PRO A 110 35.11 -21.94 8.37
CA PRO A 110 35.04 -23.40 8.44
C PRO A 110 33.84 -23.93 9.25
N TYR A 111 33.33 -23.11 10.17
CA TYR A 111 32.15 -23.44 10.96
C TYR A 111 30.98 -23.83 10.06
N TRP A 112 30.83 -23.27 8.85
CA TRP A 112 29.75 -23.57 7.91
C TRP A 112 29.47 -25.07 7.68
N THR A 113 30.51 -25.90 7.64
CA THR A 113 30.40 -27.35 7.40
C THR A 113 30.99 -28.22 8.51
N ALA A 114 31.31 -27.61 9.65
CA ALA A 114 31.76 -28.33 10.83
C ALA A 114 30.71 -29.35 11.33
N ASN A 115 31.20 -30.48 11.86
CA ASN A 115 30.36 -31.39 12.61
C ASN A 115 30.18 -30.81 14.02
N ILE A 116 28.95 -30.69 14.50
CA ILE A 116 28.62 -30.13 15.80
C ILE A 116 27.93 -31.21 16.63
N ASP A 117 28.38 -31.41 17.87
CA ASP A 117 27.84 -32.41 18.79
C ASP A 117 27.77 -33.84 18.21
N GLY A 118 28.70 -34.18 17.32
CA GLY A 118 28.76 -35.49 16.66
C GLY A 118 27.82 -35.65 15.46
N GLU A 119 27.04 -34.63 15.10
CA GLU A 119 26.17 -34.64 13.94
C GLU A 119 26.89 -34.11 12.69
N GLU A 120 26.83 -34.88 11.60
CA GLU A 120 27.34 -34.46 10.29
C GLU A 120 26.41 -33.45 9.63
N VAL A 121 27.01 -32.41 9.02
CA VAL A 121 26.24 -31.46 8.23
C VAL A 121 25.70 -32.13 6.96
N SER A 122 24.42 -31.95 6.69
CA SER A 122 23.81 -32.47 5.46
C SER A 122 24.46 -31.85 4.21
N ASP A 123 24.58 -32.60 3.11
CA ASP A 123 25.01 -32.06 1.80
C ASP A 123 26.38 -31.36 1.84
N LYS A 124 27.29 -31.86 2.68
CA LYS A 124 28.60 -31.26 2.97
C LYS A 124 29.40 -30.98 1.70
N GLU A 125 29.57 -31.97 0.83
CA GLU A 125 30.40 -31.84 -0.36
C GLU A 125 29.97 -30.67 -1.27
N ASN A 126 28.65 -30.47 -1.45
CA ASN A 126 28.16 -29.34 -2.23
C ASN A 126 28.28 -28.02 -1.46
N LYS A 127 28.06 -28.02 -0.14
CA LYS A 127 28.21 -26.82 0.69
C LYS A 127 29.64 -26.28 0.70
N GLU A 128 30.64 -27.14 0.60
CA GLU A 128 32.06 -26.75 0.54
C GLU A 128 32.44 -26.08 -0.78
N LYS A 129 31.68 -26.33 -1.86
CA LYS A 129 31.87 -25.70 -3.19
C LYS A 129 31.30 -24.28 -3.28
N ILE A 130 30.54 -23.82 -2.28
CA ILE A 130 29.92 -22.49 -2.30
C ILE A 130 31.00 -21.41 -2.23
N THR A 131 30.96 -20.45 -3.16
CA THR A 131 31.88 -19.29 -3.17
C THR A 131 31.22 -18.00 -2.65
N LEU A 132 32.02 -17.03 -2.22
CA LEU A 132 31.52 -15.71 -1.79
C LEU A 132 30.73 -15.00 -2.91
N LYS A 133 31.19 -15.12 -4.17
CA LYS A 133 30.48 -14.66 -5.36
C LYS A 133 29.08 -15.25 -5.48
N GLN A 134 28.92 -16.55 -5.22
CA GLN A 134 27.63 -17.22 -5.30
C GLN A 134 26.68 -16.79 -4.17
N LEU A 135 27.19 -16.44 -2.99
CA LEU A 135 26.38 -15.82 -1.93
C LEU A 135 25.86 -14.45 -2.38
N LEU A 136 26.76 -13.58 -2.85
CA LEU A 136 26.43 -12.23 -3.32
C LEU A 136 25.40 -12.22 -4.46
N THR A 137 25.47 -13.19 -5.35
CA THR A 137 24.63 -13.28 -6.57
C THR A 137 23.41 -14.21 -6.44
N HIS A 138 23.14 -14.75 -5.24
CA HIS A 138 22.04 -15.69 -4.97
C HIS A 138 22.07 -16.96 -5.84
N ARG A 139 23.25 -17.56 -5.95
CA ARG A 139 23.50 -18.81 -6.71
C ARG A 139 24.06 -19.94 -5.86
N SER A 140 24.00 -19.83 -4.53
CA SER A 140 24.61 -20.81 -3.62
C SER A 140 23.79 -22.08 -3.38
N GLY A 141 22.54 -22.16 -3.86
CA GLY A 141 21.63 -23.26 -3.53
C GLY A 141 21.00 -23.17 -2.14
N ILE A 142 21.46 -22.27 -1.26
CA ILE A 142 20.96 -22.13 0.12
C ILE A 142 19.49 -21.68 0.11
N ASN A 143 18.64 -22.34 0.89
CA ASN A 143 17.22 -22.02 0.97
C ASN A 143 16.96 -20.58 1.46
N HIS A 144 15.79 -20.03 1.15
CA HIS A 144 15.40 -18.69 1.62
C HIS A 144 14.85 -18.69 3.06
N TYR A 145 13.61 -19.14 3.23
CA TYR A 145 12.93 -19.41 4.49
C TYR A 145 12.06 -20.64 4.24
N ARG A 146 12.10 -21.67 5.10
CA ARG A 146 11.21 -22.83 5.00
C ARG A 146 10.02 -22.67 5.94
N LYS A 147 8.79 -22.71 5.38
CA LYS A 147 7.57 -22.86 6.19
C LYS A 147 7.61 -24.24 6.85
N GLY A 148 7.52 -24.31 8.17
CA GLY A 148 7.45 -25.57 8.93
C GLY A 148 8.81 -26.22 9.24
N ALA A 149 9.95 -25.57 8.92
CA ALA A 149 11.19 -25.92 9.63
C ALA A 149 10.97 -25.65 11.13
N SER A 150 11.52 -26.48 12.03
CA SER A 150 11.40 -26.33 13.48
C SER A 150 11.86 -24.94 13.93
N TYR A 151 10.90 -24.02 13.97
CA TYR A 151 11.12 -22.59 14.12
C TYR A 151 11.00 -22.25 15.59
N ASN A 152 11.99 -22.62 16.41
CA ASN A 152 11.99 -22.21 17.80
C ASN A 152 12.48 -20.77 17.90
N LYS A 153 11.53 -19.82 17.97
CA LYS A 153 11.78 -18.39 18.05
C LYS A 153 12.71 -18.01 19.20
N GLU A 154 12.75 -18.79 20.28
CA GLU A 154 13.61 -18.57 21.45
C GLU A 154 15.10 -18.82 21.13
N ASN A 155 15.41 -19.74 20.21
CA ASN A 155 16.79 -20.05 19.81
C ASN A 155 17.44 -18.95 18.92
N TYR A 156 16.66 -17.96 18.47
CA TYR A 156 17.08 -16.94 17.50
C TYR A 156 17.16 -15.51 18.07
N LEU A 157 16.80 -15.34 19.35
CA LEU A 157 16.91 -14.06 20.05
C LEU A 157 18.17 -14.12 20.90
N THR A 158 19.22 -13.42 20.46
CA THR A 158 20.47 -13.36 21.22
C THR A 158 20.36 -12.43 22.44
N ASN A 159 19.24 -11.70 22.60
CA ASN A 159 19.01 -10.65 23.61
C ASN A 159 20.19 -9.66 23.74
N SER A 160 21.03 -9.58 22.72
CA SER A 160 22.34 -8.94 22.79
C SER A 160 22.42 -7.66 21.97
N ASN A 161 21.38 -7.33 21.18
CA ASN A 161 21.41 -6.25 20.19
C ASN A 161 22.67 -6.35 19.31
N SER A 162 23.08 -7.58 18.99
CA SER A 162 24.30 -7.90 18.24
C SER A 162 24.06 -9.03 17.24
N PHE A 163 24.95 -9.14 16.26
CA PHE A 163 24.96 -10.29 15.36
C PHE A 163 25.76 -11.42 15.98
N ASN A 164 25.17 -12.62 16.06
CA ASN A 164 25.89 -13.84 16.36
C ASN A 164 25.95 -14.69 15.09
N ALA A 165 27.15 -14.80 14.50
CA ALA A 165 27.39 -15.50 13.25
C ALA A 165 26.98 -16.98 13.32
N ASN A 166 27.46 -17.70 14.35
CA ASN A 166 27.18 -19.14 14.50
C ASN A 166 25.68 -19.39 14.69
N SER A 167 25.03 -18.68 15.63
CA SER A 167 23.59 -18.83 15.87
C SER A 167 22.75 -18.47 14.64
N SER A 168 23.20 -17.51 13.82
CA SER A 168 22.56 -17.17 12.55
C SER A 168 22.69 -18.30 11.51
N VAL A 169 23.85 -18.94 11.45
CA VAL A 169 24.15 -20.04 10.51
C VAL A 169 23.48 -21.35 10.93
N ASP A 170 23.40 -21.62 12.23
CA ASP A 170 22.74 -22.81 12.80
C ASP A 170 21.26 -22.91 12.42
N VAL A 171 20.62 -21.79 12.10
CA VAL A 171 19.24 -21.73 11.58
C VAL A 171 19.06 -22.59 10.33
N PHE A 172 20.08 -22.68 9.46
CA PHE A 172 19.95 -23.28 8.13
C PHE A 172 21.10 -24.21 7.72
N ARG A 173 22.21 -24.28 8.47
CA ARG A 173 23.36 -25.12 8.13
C ARG A 173 23.03 -26.59 7.89
N ASN A 174 22.01 -27.14 8.55
CA ASN A 174 21.61 -28.54 8.40
C ASN A 174 20.53 -28.75 7.33
N MET A 175 20.11 -27.71 6.60
CA MET A 175 19.21 -27.84 5.46
C MET A 175 19.99 -28.25 4.19
N THR A 176 19.45 -29.20 3.42
CA THR A 176 19.97 -29.56 2.09
C THR A 176 19.81 -28.40 1.11
N LEU A 177 20.79 -28.20 0.23
CA LEU A 177 20.69 -27.18 -0.82
C LEU A 177 19.54 -27.49 -1.78
N ASP A 178 18.97 -26.46 -2.38
CA ASP A 178 17.90 -26.60 -3.38
C ASP A 178 18.42 -27.02 -4.77
N PHE A 179 19.74 -26.88 -5.01
CA PHE A 179 20.47 -27.19 -6.25
C PHE A 179 21.98 -27.02 -6.00
N GLU A 180 22.82 -27.51 -6.92
CA GLU A 180 24.28 -27.38 -6.78
C GLU A 180 24.74 -25.92 -6.88
N PRO A 181 25.77 -25.50 -6.12
CA PRO A 181 26.23 -24.12 -6.15
C PRO A 181 26.66 -23.68 -7.55
N GLY A 182 26.07 -22.59 -8.03
CA GLY A 182 26.37 -22.01 -9.32
C GLY A 182 25.38 -22.38 -10.43
N ASP A 183 24.56 -23.42 -10.29
CA ASP A 183 23.66 -23.89 -11.36
C ASP A 183 22.62 -22.85 -11.79
N ARG A 184 21.92 -22.27 -10.81
CA ARG A 184 20.79 -21.38 -11.07
C ARG A 184 20.65 -20.28 -10.03
N TYR A 185 19.80 -19.32 -10.34
CA TYR A 185 19.45 -18.23 -9.44
C TYR A 185 18.31 -18.63 -8.49
N LYS A 186 18.50 -18.44 -7.19
CA LYS A 186 17.44 -18.47 -6.17
C LYS A 186 17.77 -17.53 -5.03
N TYR A 187 16.93 -16.50 -4.87
CA TYR A 187 17.07 -15.50 -3.82
C TYR A 187 17.14 -16.15 -2.43
N SER A 188 18.16 -15.79 -1.64
CA SER A 188 18.37 -16.33 -0.29
C SER A 188 18.80 -15.23 0.68
N SER A 189 18.08 -15.13 1.81
CA SER A 189 18.50 -14.27 2.92
C SER A 189 19.53 -14.98 3.79
N TYR A 190 19.41 -16.30 3.95
CA TYR A 190 20.39 -17.13 4.64
C TYR A 190 21.76 -17.13 3.94
N GLY A 191 21.81 -17.07 2.61
CA GLY A 191 23.07 -16.86 1.90
C GLY A 191 23.77 -15.55 2.30
N TYR A 192 23.01 -14.48 2.56
CA TYR A 192 23.58 -13.23 3.08
C TYR A 192 23.92 -13.30 4.56
N SER A 193 23.19 -14.08 5.37
CA SER A 193 23.59 -14.38 6.74
C SER A 193 24.96 -15.08 6.79
N LEU A 194 25.19 -16.06 5.92
CA LEU A 194 26.49 -16.73 5.79
C LEU A 194 27.59 -15.77 5.35
N LEU A 195 27.29 -14.87 4.40
CA LEU A 195 28.24 -13.81 4.01
C LEU A 195 28.56 -12.89 5.20
N GLY A 196 27.56 -12.54 6.01
CA GLY A 196 27.76 -11.79 7.24
C GLY A 196 28.63 -12.53 8.26
N ALA A 197 28.51 -13.86 8.36
CA ALA A 197 29.37 -14.68 9.22
C ALA A 197 30.83 -14.69 8.75
N VAL A 198 31.08 -14.75 7.43
CA VAL A 198 32.43 -14.58 6.88
C VAL A 198 33.00 -13.20 7.22
N ILE A 199 32.20 -12.14 7.07
CA ILE A 199 32.61 -10.79 7.45
C ILE A 199 32.92 -10.71 8.95
N ASP A 200 32.08 -11.32 9.79
CA ASP A 200 32.27 -11.36 11.24
C ASP A 200 33.62 -12.03 11.60
N GLU A 201 33.91 -13.20 11.02
CA GLU A 201 35.16 -13.93 11.22
C GLU A 201 36.38 -13.10 10.79
N LYS A 202 36.34 -12.51 9.58
CA LYS A 202 37.48 -11.73 9.07
C LYS A 202 37.69 -10.44 9.86
N THR A 203 36.62 -9.81 10.36
CA THR A 203 36.71 -8.47 10.97
C THR A 203 36.69 -8.50 12.50
N GLY A 204 36.45 -9.66 13.10
CA GLY A 204 36.18 -9.85 14.52
C GLY A 204 34.79 -9.37 14.98
N SER A 205 34.07 -8.59 14.16
CA SER A 205 32.68 -8.22 14.41
C SER A 205 32.06 -7.53 13.19
N TYR A 206 31.05 -8.16 12.60
CA TYR A 206 30.26 -7.66 11.48
C TYR A 206 29.62 -6.30 11.79
N THR A 207 29.02 -6.16 12.99
CA THR A 207 28.35 -4.92 13.39
C THR A 207 29.34 -3.80 13.64
N ARG A 208 30.50 -4.09 14.25
CA ARG A 208 31.58 -3.09 14.44
C ARG A 208 32.15 -2.63 13.11
N TRP A 209 32.35 -3.55 12.17
CA TRP A 209 32.84 -3.22 10.83
C TRP A 209 31.89 -2.26 10.11
N ILE A 210 30.60 -2.58 10.06
CA ILE A 210 29.59 -1.70 9.46
C ILE A 210 29.51 -0.35 10.17
N ASN A 211 29.55 -0.34 11.50
CA ASN A 211 29.52 0.91 12.26
C ASN A 211 30.73 1.80 11.93
N THR A 212 31.93 1.21 11.86
CA THR A 212 33.17 1.96 11.64
C THR A 212 33.30 2.44 10.20
N ASN A 213 33.11 1.54 9.23
CA ASN A 213 33.48 1.77 7.83
C ASN A 213 32.31 2.22 6.93
N ILE A 214 31.08 2.24 7.45
CA ILE A 214 29.91 2.70 6.70
C ILE A 214 29.11 3.73 7.51
N LYS A 215 28.66 3.36 8.72
CA LYS A 215 27.81 4.22 9.55
C LYS A 215 28.49 5.54 9.89
N ASN A 216 29.71 5.49 10.41
CA ASN A 216 30.43 6.68 10.84
C ASN A 216 30.91 7.51 9.64
N VAL A 217 31.37 6.85 8.57
CA VAL A 217 31.81 7.51 7.32
C VAL A 217 30.69 8.35 6.72
N LEU A 218 29.46 7.83 6.70
CA LEU A 218 28.30 8.51 6.10
C LEU A 218 27.45 9.30 7.08
N ASP A 219 27.86 9.41 8.35
CA ASP A 219 27.06 9.99 9.43
C ASP A 219 25.64 9.40 9.48
N MET A 220 25.49 8.11 9.77
CA MET A 220 24.18 7.43 9.83
C MET A 220 23.77 7.08 11.26
N PRO A 221 23.49 8.06 12.14
CA PRO A 221 23.42 7.84 13.59
C PRO A 221 22.31 6.86 14.02
N SER A 222 21.23 6.73 13.24
CA SER A 222 20.10 5.87 13.56
C SER A 222 20.23 4.43 13.04
N LEU A 223 21.27 4.11 12.25
CA LEU A 223 21.53 2.74 11.83
C LEU A 223 21.92 1.88 13.05
N GLU A 224 21.11 0.86 13.32
CA GLU A 224 21.23 0.05 14.52
C GLU A 224 20.83 -1.42 14.30
N VAL A 225 21.28 -2.24 15.25
CA VAL A 225 20.78 -3.60 15.50
C VAL A 225 19.92 -3.53 16.74
N SER A 226 18.69 -4.03 16.67
CA SER A 226 17.82 -4.10 17.84
C SER A 226 16.90 -5.32 17.77
N ASN A 227 16.70 -5.97 18.91
CA ASN A 227 15.74 -7.06 19.08
C ASN A 227 14.27 -6.61 19.16
N ASP A 228 14.01 -5.31 19.16
CA ASP A 228 12.65 -4.79 19.33
C ASP A 228 11.72 -5.23 18.21
N SER A 229 10.48 -5.52 18.58
CA SER A 229 9.43 -5.74 17.60
C SER A 229 9.02 -4.41 16.98
N MET A 230 8.82 -4.41 15.67
CA MET A 230 8.34 -3.23 14.94
C MET A 230 6.87 -3.35 14.65
N VAL A 231 6.13 -2.26 14.85
CA VAL A 231 4.73 -2.13 14.46
C VAL A 231 4.67 -1.52 13.06
N GLY A 232 3.80 -2.08 12.24
CA GLY A 232 3.39 -1.50 10.97
C GLY A 232 1.99 -2.00 10.64
N PHE A 233 1.67 -2.04 9.35
CA PHE A 233 0.33 -2.33 8.88
C PHE A 233 0.35 -3.48 7.88
N GLN A 234 -0.68 -4.30 8.01
CA GLN A 234 -1.07 -5.24 6.98
C GLN A 234 -2.46 -4.85 6.48
N LYS A 235 -2.74 -5.19 5.23
CA LYS A 235 -4.10 -5.19 4.69
C LYS A 235 -4.47 -6.64 4.46
N PRO A 236 -5.08 -7.31 5.45
CA PRO A 236 -5.51 -8.69 5.32
C PRO A 236 -6.65 -8.81 4.31
N ILE A 237 -7.15 -10.02 4.25
CA ILE A 237 -8.14 -10.47 3.29
C ILE A 237 -9.43 -9.64 3.28
N ASP A 238 -9.80 -9.10 4.43
CA ASP A 238 -11.00 -8.30 4.64
C ASP A 238 -10.82 -6.83 4.22
N GLY A 239 -9.70 -6.46 3.62
CA GLY A 239 -9.41 -5.11 3.14
C GLY A 239 -9.28 -4.06 4.25
N ALA A 240 -9.48 -4.43 5.51
CA ALA A 240 -9.30 -3.54 6.65
C ALA A 240 -7.82 -3.38 6.92
N ILE A 241 -7.38 -2.15 7.16
CA ILE A 241 -6.01 -1.92 7.59
C ILE A 241 -5.91 -2.35 9.05
N LYS A 242 -4.99 -3.27 9.34
CA LYS A 242 -4.76 -3.76 10.70
C LYS A 242 -3.31 -3.58 11.09
N LEU A 243 -3.08 -3.27 12.36
CA LEU A 243 -1.73 -3.31 12.93
C LEU A 243 -1.15 -4.71 12.79
N LYS A 244 0.14 -4.77 12.50
CA LYS A 244 0.94 -6.00 12.43
C LYS A 244 2.27 -5.76 13.11
N VAL A 245 2.46 -6.50 14.20
CA VAL A 245 3.76 -6.61 14.88
C VAL A 245 4.62 -7.61 14.11
N ASP A 246 5.85 -7.21 13.81
CA ASP A 246 6.90 -8.05 13.27
C ASP A 246 8.04 -8.14 14.28
N GLY A 247 8.40 -9.36 14.69
CA GLY A 247 9.42 -9.57 15.74
C GLY A 247 10.85 -9.30 15.25
N SER A 248 11.82 -9.47 16.16
CA SER A 248 13.26 -9.34 15.88
C SER A 248 13.68 -10.06 14.58
N LYS A 249 14.70 -9.48 13.96
CA LYS A 249 15.35 -9.99 12.73
C LYS A 249 16.87 -10.10 12.91
N GLU A 250 17.38 -10.10 14.14
CA GLU A 250 18.81 -10.17 14.45
C GLU A 250 19.49 -11.41 13.86
N TYR A 251 18.85 -12.58 13.96
CA TYR A 251 19.36 -13.83 13.38
C TYR A 251 19.51 -13.78 11.84
N VAL A 252 18.90 -12.80 11.17
CA VAL A 252 19.05 -12.56 9.72
C VAL A 252 19.50 -11.14 9.46
N LEU A 253 20.25 -10.54 10.39
CA LEU A 253 20.70 -9.15 10.32
C LEU A 253 21.33 -8.80 8.96
N PRO A 254 22.33 -9.55 8.45
CA PRO A 254 22.94 -9.25 7.15
C PRO A 254 21.97 -9.36 5.96
N GLY A 255 20.97 -10.23 6.08
CA GLY A 255 19.98 -10.49 5.04
C GLY A 255 18.75 -9.57 5.09
N GLY A 256 18.45 -8.95 6.23
CA GLY A 256 17.22 -8.17 6.37
C GLY A 256 16.94 -7.48 7.70
N GLY A 257 17.85 -7.55 8.68
CA GLY A 257 17.52 -7.13 10.05
C GLY A 257 17.91 -5.71 10.43
N TRP A 258 18.64 -4.97 9.59
CA TRP A 258 19.09 -3.62 9.95
C TRP A 258 17.90 -2.67 10.09
N LYS A 259 17.96 -1.81 11.11
CA LYS A 259 16.97 -0.76 11.39
C LYS A 259 17.62 0.60 11.24
N SER A 260 16.90 1.55 10.67
CA SER A 260 17.33 2.94 10.59
C SER A 260 16.19 3.83 10.05
N ASN A 261 16.43 5.13 9.95
CA ASN A 261 15.49 6.11 9.39
C ASN A 261 15.74 6.38 7.89
N ILE A 262 14.93 7.29 7.31
CA ILE A 262 15.02 7.62 5.88
C ILE A 262 16.22 8.51 5.53
N ARG A 263 16.69 9.34 6.47
CA ARG A 263 17.86 10.21 6.27
C ARG A 263 19.12 9.36 6.07
N ASP A 264 19.30 8.36 6.94
CA ASP A 264 20.43 7.45 6.87
C ASP A 264 20.39 6.59 5.61
N LEU A 265 19.20 6.13 5.19
CA LEU A 265 19.08 5.37 3.94
C LEU A 265 19.43 6.22 2.72
N LEU A 266 19.08 7.50 2.75
CA LEU A 266 19.43 8.43 1.69
C LEU A 266 20.94 8.75 1.69
N ARG A 267 21.56 8.91 2.87
CA ARG A 267 23.01 9.04 3.02
C ARG A 267 23.75 7.81 2.51
N PHE A 268 23.28 6.61 2.83
CA PHE A 268 23.79 5.36 2.27
C PHE A 268 23.71 5.33 0.74
N SER A 269 22.56 5.74 0.19
CA SER A 269 22.36 5.79 -1.26
C SER A 269 23.26 6.81 -1.95
N ARG A 270 23.48 7.98 -1.32
CA ARG A 270 24.46 8.99 -1.77
C ARG A 270 25.87 8.42 -1.76
N GLY A 271 26.30 7.79 -0.66
CA GLY A 271 27.64 7.23 -0.54
C GLY A 271 27.96 6.17 -1.61
N ILE A 272 26.96 5.44 -2.10
CA ILE A 272 27.10 4.54 -3.25
C ILE A 272 27.26 5.31 -4.57
N ILE A 273 26.56 6.43 -4.76
CA ILE A 273 26.66 7.25 -5.98
C ILE A 273 28.01 7.96 -6.04
N GLU A 274 28.42 8.58 -4.93
CA GLU A 274 29.57 9.48 -4.85
C GLU A 274 30.89 8.72 -4.61
N GLY A 275 30.87 7.38 -4.54
CA GLY A 275 32.07 6.57 -4.34
C GLY A 275 32.71 6.74 -2.94
N GLU A 276 31.93 7.14 -1.93
CA GLU A 276 32.44 7.38 -0.56
C GLU A 276 32.79 6.09 0.19
N LEU A 277 32.32 4.94 -0.29
CA LEU A 277 32.35 3.67 0.44
C LEU A 277 33.29 2.61 -0.14
N LEU A 278 33.60 2.69 -1.43
CA LEU A 278 34.36 1.69 -2.20
C LEU A 278 35.22 2.41 -3.23
N GLU A 279 36.41 1.86 -3.54
CA GLU A 279 37.25 2.39 -4.61
C GLU A 279 36.55 2.31 -5.97
N ASN A 280 35.80 1.23 -6.19
CA ASN A 280 34.98 1.05 -7.39
C ASN A 280 33.60 0.50 -7.07
N THR A 281 32.62 1.41 -6.93
CA THR A 281 31.21 1.06 -6.66
C THR A 281 30.57 0.23 -7.79
N ASP A 282 31.07 0.29 -9.04
CA ASP A 282 30.56 -0.54 -10.14
C ASP A 282 30.68 -2.05 -9.85
N SER A 283 31.58 -2.42 -8.95
CA SER A 283 31.75 -3.79 -8.47
C SER A 283 30.45 -4.40 -7.94
N LEU A 284 29.53 -3.60 -7.39
CA LEU A 284 28.23 -4.06 -6.89
C LEU A 284 27.25 -4.46 -8.01
N TRP A 285 27.34 -3.84 -9.19
CA TRP A 285 26.40 -4.05 -10.30
C TRP A 285 27.01 -4.56 -11.60
N ARG A 286 28.29 -4.95 -11.58
CA ARG A 286 28.98 -5.60 -12.71
C ARG A 286 28.19 -6.80 -13.23
N ASP A 287 28.05 -6.93 -14.55
CA ASP A 287 27.42 -8.10 -15.18
C ASP A 287 28.37 -9.30 -15.08
N ASP A 288 27.95 -10.32 -14.34
CA ASP A 288 28.65 -11.61 -14.24
C ASP A 288 28.37 -12.55 -15.43
N GLY A 289 27.68 -12.08 -16.48
CA GLY A 289 27.34 -12.88 -17.67
C GLY A 289 26.14 -13.82 -17.48
N ASN A 290 25.53 -13.82 -16.29
CA ASN A 290 24.41 -14.70 -15.95
C ASN A 290 23.17 -14.40 -16.80
N ARG A 291 22.56 -15.48 -17.34
CA ARG A 291 21.32 -15.43 -18.13
C ARG A 291 20.25 -16.33 -17.51
N LYS A 292 18.98 -16.00 -17.75
CA LYS A 292 17.84 -16.89 -17.47
C LYS A 292 17.72 -17.94 -18.58
N ALA A 293 16.82 -18.91 -18.41
CA ALA A 293 16.53 -19.93 -19.40
C ALA A 293 16.09 -19.37 -20.76
N ASP A 294 15.45 -18.19 -20.78
CA ASP A 294 15.03 -17.47 -22.00
C ASP A 294 16.16 -16.62 -22.64
N GLY A 295 17.40 -16.73 -22.14
CA GLY A 295 18.54 -15.95 -22.60
C GLY A 295 18.59 -14.50 -22.09
N SER A 296 17.57 -14.03 -21.37
CA SER A 296 17.57 -12.67 -20.81
C SER A 296 18.54 -12.52 -19.63
N PRO A 297 19.17 -11.34 -19.43
CA PRO A 297 20.06 -11.11 -18.29
C PRO A 297 19.36 -11.31 -16.94
N VAL A 298 20.06 -11.94 -15.99
CA VAL A 298 19.64 -11.93 -14.59
C VAL A 298 19.86 -10.53 -14.02
N LYS A 299 18.79 -9.91 -13.50
CA LYS A 299 18.82 -8.54 -12.98
C LYS A 299 19.60 -8.42 -11.66
N THR A 300 19.62 -9.49 -10.87
CA THR A 300 20.34 -9.52 -9.60
C THR A 300 21.85 -9.55 -9.84
N ARG A 301 22.55 -8.63 -9.20
CA ARG A 301 24.00 -8.51 -9.18
C ARG A 301 24.50 -8.79 -7.75
N ARG A 302 25.55 -8.11 -7.30
CA ARG A 302 26.24 -8.39 -6.03
C ARG A 302 25.71 -7.44 -4.95
N GLY A 303 24.50 -7.72 -4.47
CA GLY A 303 23.83 -6.92 -3.43
C GLY A 303 22.79 -5.93 -3.93
N VAL A 304 22.62 -5.79 -5.25
CA VAL A 304 21.61 -4.91 -5.87
C VAL A 304 20.95 -5.61 -7.07
N LEU A 305 19.79 -5.12 -7.48
CA LEU A 305 19.29 -5.35 -8.83
C LEU A 305 19.82 -4.23 -9.75
N SER A 306 20.16 -4.56 -11.00
CA SER A 306 20.69 -3.62 -11.99
C SER A 306 19.98 -3.80 -13.32
N GLU A 307 19.58 -2.69 -13.94
CA GLU A 307 18.85 -2.69 -15.21
C GLU A 307 19.20 -1.47 -16.06
N GLY A 308 19.10 -1.61 -17.39
CA GLY A 308 19.39 -0.54 -18.34
C GLY A 308 20.89 -0.29 -18.53
N SER A 309 21.21 0.71 -19.35
CA SER A 309 22.57 1.14 -19.68
C SER A 309 22.61 2.65 -19.92
N GLY A 310 23.79 3.28 -19.84
CA GLY A 310 23.96 4.73 -19.99
C GLY A 310 23.01 5.50 -19.07
N LEU A 311 22.33 6.52 -19.60
CA LEU A 311 21.35 7.31 -18.84
C LEU A 311 20.10 6.53 -18.42
N ARG A 312 19.88 5.29 -18.90
CA ARG A 312 18.78 4.42 -18.44
C ARG A 312 19.21 3.45 -17.34
N HIS A 313 20.51 3.41 -17.05
CA HIS A 313 21.06 2.54 -16.02
C HIS A 313 20.53 2.95 -14.65
N ARG A 314 20.14 1.94 -13.90
CA ARG A 314 19.65 2.06 -12.53
C ARG A 314 20.08 0.85 -11.73
N ILE A 315 20.26 1.07 -10.45
CA ILE A 315 20.38 0.02 -9.46
C ILE A 315 19.31 0.22 -8.39
N TYR A 316 18.79 -0.85 -7.83
CA TYR A 316 17.77 -0.76 -6.80
C TYR A 316 17.73 -2.02 -5.93
N HIS A 317 17.17 -1.88 -4.73
CA HIS A 317 16.82 -3.03 -3.90
C HIS A 317 15.51 -2.74 -3.15
N GLY A 318 14.59 -3.70 -3.18
CA GLY A 318 13.37 -3.64 -2.38
C GLY A 318 13.51 -4.46 -1.11
N GLY A 319 12.82 -4.07 -0.04
CA GLY A 319 12.69 -4.86 1.18
C GLY A 319 11.22 -5.08 1.54
N ALA A 320 10.93 -6.23 2.13
CA ALA A 320 9.58 -6.62 2.49
C ALA A 320 9.59 -7.48 3.75
N HIS A 321 8.91 -7.02 4.80
CA HIS A 321 8.52 -7.86 5.94
C HIS A 321 6.99 -8.00 5.99
N SER A 322 6.49 -8.67 7.04
CA SER A 322 5.07 -8.92 7.22
C SER A 322 4.22 -7.66 7.42
N ASN A 323 4.84 -6.54 7.80
CA ASN A 323 4.20 -5.27 8.15
C ASN A 323 4.74 -4.03 7.42
N LEU A 324 5.71 -4.17 6.51
CA LEU A 324 6.36 -3.02 5.86
C LEU A 324 6.89 -3.32 4.46
N ARG A 325 7.13 -2.27 3.70
CA ARG A 325 7.83 -2.26 2.42
C ARG A 325 8.86 -1.14 2.42
N SER A 326 10.06 -1.44 1.96
CA SER A 326 11.14 -0.48 1.73
C SER A 326 11.61 -0.53 0.29
N PHE A 327 12.14 0.58 -0.22
CA PHE A 327 12.70 0.66 -1.56
C PHE A 327 13.85 1.65 -1.61
N MET A 328 14.96 1.24 -2.20
CA MET A 328 16.09 2.09 -2.54
C MET A 328 16.27 2.03 -4.04
N TYR A 329 16.24 3.19 -4.70
CA TYR A 329 16.37 3.32 -6.14
C TYR A 329 17.44 4.37 -6.45
N ILE A 330 18.41 4.01 -7.28
CA ILE A 330 19.57 4.84 -7.61
C ILE A 330 19.77 4.84 -9.12
N LYS A 331 20.03 6.02 -9.68
CA LYS A 331 20.55 6.21 -11.04
C LYS A 331 21.97 6.77 -10.92
N PRO A 332 23.00 5.91 -10.97
CA PRO A 332 24.38 6.36 -10.76
C PRO A 332 24.78 7.46 -11.75
N ASN A 333 24.49 7.25 -13.04
CA ASN A 333 24.87 8.18 -14.12
C ASN A 333 24.13 9.52 -14.12
N ASP A 334 23.02 9.65 -13.37
CA ASP A 334 22.28 10.91 -13.24
C ASP A 334 22.47 11.54 -11.84
N SER A 335 23.28 10.92 -10.96
CA SER A 335 23.42 11.29 -9.55
C SER A 335 22.07 11.47 -8.83
N ILE A 336 21.13 10.52 -9.02
CA ILE A 336 19.81 10.54 -8.39
C ILE A 336 19.64 9.33 -7.49
N ALA A 337 19.15 9.55 -6.27
CA ALA A 337 18.58 8.49 -5.42
C ALA A 337 17.20 8.87 -4.90
N ILE A 338 16.28 7.90 -4.88
CA ILE A 338 14.98 8.01 -4.25
C ILE A 338 14.78 6.79 -3.36
N VAL A 339 14.53 7.04 -2.07
CA VAL A 339 14.36 6.01 -1.06
C VAL A 339 13.02 6.16 -0.38
N VAL A 340 12.37 5.05 -0.03
CA VAL A 340 11.04 5.05 0.58
C VAL A 340 10.95 3.97 1.65
N LEU A 341 10.41 4.33 2.81
CA LEU A 341 10.10 3.43 3.93
C LEU A 341 8.61 3.54 4.24
N ILE A 342 7.88 2.45 4.07
CA ILE A 342 6.42 2.42 4.22
C ILE A 342 6.07 1.31 5.24
N PRO A 343 5.48 1.63 6.40
CA PRO A 343 5.03 0.63 7.37
C PRO A 343 3.75 -0.08 6.88
N ALA A 344 3.63 -0.44 5.60
CA ALA A 344 2.48 -1.14 5.05
C ALA A 344 2.93 -2.26 4.10
N ASN A 345 2.55 -3.50 4.41
CA ASN A 345 2.97 -4.67 3.63
C ASN A 345 2.35 -4.76 2.21
N TYR A 346 1.36 -3.95 1.91
CA TYR A 346 0.65 -3.95 0.63
C TYR A 346 1.10 -2.81 -0.30
N ALA A 347 2.00 -1.96 0.18
CA ALA A 347 2.43 -0.78 -0.56
C ALA A 347 3.15 -1.13 -1.87
N LYS A 348 2.75 -0.45 -2.94
CA LYS A 348 3.40 -0.38 -4.27
C LYS A 348 4.36 0.80 -4.29
N ARG A 349 5.45 0.65 -3.55
CA ARG A 349 6.53 1.64 -3.39
C ARG A 349 7.11 2.14 -4.72
N GLU A 350 7.11 1.31 -5.75
CA GLU A 350 7.62 1.66 -7.08
C GLU A 350 6.82 2.79 -7.72
N ASN A 351 5.49 2.85 -7.51
CA ASN A 351 4.64 3.90 -8.06
C ASN A 351 5.10 5.30 -7.62
N LEU A 352 5.47 5.43 -6.35
CA LEU A 352 5.92 6.70 -5.78
C LEU A 352 7.22 7.17 -6.44
N VAL A 353 8.22 6.28 -6.50
CA VAL A 353 9.52 6.58 -7.12
C VAL A 353 9.36 6.94 -8.60
N TYR A 354 8.57 6.18 -9.35
CA TYR A 354 8.42 6.42 -10.77
C TYR A 354 7.60 7.67 -11.10
N LYS A 355 6.60 8.04 -10.29
CA LYS A 355 5.90 9.34 -10.45
C LYS A 355 6.85 10.51 -10.23
N ILE A 356 7.73 10.43 -9.21
CA ILE A 356 8.74 11.46 -8.94
C ILE A 356 9.73 11.55 -10.10
N LEU A 357 10.26 10.42 -10.58
CA LEU A 357 11.17 10.39 -11.74
C LEU A 357 10.51 10.94 -13.01
N ASN A 358 9.25 10.61 -13.25
CA ASN A 358 8.50 11.17 -14.38
C ASN A 358 8.39 12.69 -14.29
N LYS A 359 8.10 13.21 -13.09
CA LYS A 359 8.04 14.66 -12.83
C LYS A 359 9.42 15.33 -12.93
N MET A 360 10.50 14.59 -12.71
CA MET A 360 11.88 15.03 -12.98
C MET A 360 12.27 14.98 -14.47
N ASN A 361 11.36 14.66 -15.40
CA ASN A 361 11.64 14.36 -16.81
C ASN A 361 12.63 13.21 -17.01
N ASN A 362 12.72 12.32 -16.02
CA ASN A 362 13.62 11.18 -16.00
C ASN A 362 12.81 9.88 -16.20
N VAL A 363 12.01 9.86 -17.28
CA VAL A 363 10.96 8.86 -17.50
C VAL A 363 11.53 7.49 -17.85
N GLN A 364 11.01 6.45 -17.19
CA GLN A 364 11.19 5.05 -17.59
C GLN A 364 10.34 4.74 -18.83
N PRO A 365 10.93 4.35 -19.98
CA PRO A 365 10.16 3.88 -21.12
C PRO A 365 9.30 2.67 -20.73
N GLY A 366 7.99 2.74 -20.97
CA GLY A 366 7.06 1.63 -20.73
C GLY A 366 6.46 1.56 -19.32
N TYR A 367 6.87 2.40 -18.38
CA TYR A 367 6.20 2.47 -17.07
C TYR A 367 4.94 3.34 -17.14
N ARG A 368 3.76 2.72 -16.96
CA ARG A 368 2.49 3.45 -16.83
C ARG A 368 2.23 3.72 -15.36
N THR A 369 2.32 4.99 -14.95
CA THR A 369 1.95 5.41 -13.61
C THR A 369 0.49 5.09 -13.36
N GLN A 370 0.21 4.49 -12.21
CA GLN A 370 -1.16 4.23 -11.79
C GLN A 370 -1.89 5.56 -11.52
N LYS A 371 -2.88 5.87 -12.37
CA LYS A 371 -3.68 7.09 -12.28
C LYS A 371 -4.92 6.96 -11.38
N THR A 372 -5.25 5.72 -11.01
CA THR A 372 -6.50 5.35 -10.34
C THR A 372 -6.22 4.54 -9.08
N PRO A 373 -7.07 4.59 -8.04
CA PRO A 373 -6.85 3.90 -6.78
C PRO A 373 -6.52 2.41 -6.97
N ILE A 374 -5.59 1.88 -6.17
CA ILE A 374 -5.27 0.45 -6.15
C ILE A 374 -6.33 -0.24 -5.29
N ASN A 375 -7.38 -0.68 -5.96
CA ASN A 375 -8.43 -1.47 -5.35
C ASN A 375 -8.20 -2.98 -5.51
N LYS A 376 -7.08 -3.37 -6.14
CA LYS A 376 -6.72 -4.77 -6.39
C LYS A 376 -6.67 -5.57 -5.09
N CYS A 377 -7.44 -6.63 -5.10
CA CYS A 377 -7.41 -7.63 -4.06
C CYS A 377 -6.16 -8.52 -4.14
N GLY A 378 -5.53 -8.74 -2.98
CA GLY A 378 -4.49 -9.75 -2.81
C GLY A 378 -5.03 -11.18 -2.96
N THR A 379 -4.13 -12.12 -3.23
CA THR A 379 -4.43 -13.55 -3.29
C THR A 379 -5.06 -14.05 -1.98
N GLY A 380 -6.22 -14.71 -2.09
CA GLY A 380 -6.95 -15.32 -0.97
C GLY A 380 -8.21 -14.54 -0.52
N MET A 381 -8.47 -13.35 -1.06
CA MET A 381 -9.63 -12.51 -0.71
C MET A 381 -11.02 -13.00 -1.17
N LYS A 382 -11.12 -14.26 -1.63
CA LYS A 382 -12.38 -14.89 -2.03
C LYS A 382 -13.23 -15.40 -0.85
N SER A 383 -12.75 -15.30 0.39
CA SER A 383 -13.32 -16.03 1.55
C SER A 383 -14.13 -15.21 2.55
N SER A 384 -14.45 -13.94 2.28
CA SER A 384 -15.43 -13.24 3.13
C SER A 384 -16.86 -13.68 2.75
N ASN A 385 -17.62 -14.25 3.69
CA ASN A 385 -19.05 -14.59 3.53
C ASN A 385 -19.98 -13.36 3.36
N LYS A 386 -19.44 -12.20 2.97
CA LYS A 386 -20.20 -10.97 2.77
C LYS A 386 -20.35 -10.71 1.30
N ASN A 387 -21.60 -10.54 0.88
CA ASN A 387 -21.91 -10.16 -0.47
C ASN A 387 -22.12 -8.65 -0.55
N PHE A 388 -21.78 -8.09 -1.69
CA PHE A 388 -21.98 -6.68 -2.00
C PHE A 388 -22.95 -6.56 -3.16
N VAL A 389 -23.81 -5.56 -3.06
CA VAL A 389 -24.49 -4.98 -4.22
C VAL A 389 -23.84 -3.64 -4.52
N GLY A 390 -23.66 -3.33 -5.80
CA GLY A 390 -23.15 -2.04 -6.24
C GLY A 390 -23.91 -1.54 -7.44
N VAL A 391 -24.11 -0.23 -7.49
CA VAL A 391 -24.73 0.46 -8.62
C VAL A 391 -23.72 1.43 -9.20
N TRP A 392 -23.35 1.21 -10.46
CA TRP A 392 -22.45 2.06 -11.22
C TRP A 392 -23.22 2.82 -12.30
N ARG A 393 -22.82 4.06 -12.56
CA ARG A 393 -23.44 4.94 -13.55
C ARG A 393 -22.38 5.54 -14.47
N LYS A 394 -22.62 5.55 -15.77
CA LYS A 394 -21.69 6.13 -16.74
C LYS A 394 -21.66 7.65 -16.58
N THR A 395 -20.63 8.16 -15.92
CA THR A 395 -20.39 9.60 -15.69
C THR A 395 -18.99 10.03 -16.11
N GLY A 396 -18.04 9.09 -16.27
CA GLY A 396 -16.62 9.38 -16.47
C GLY A 396 -15.88 9.81 -15.20
N GLU A 397 -16.56 9.82 -14.04
CA GLU A 397 -15.96 10.17 -12.76
C GLU A 397 -15.52 8.91 -12.00
N ASP A 398 -14.36 8.99 -11.33
CA ASP A 398 -13.85 7.92 -10.47
C ASP A 398 -14.09 8.28 -8.98
N VAL A 399 -14.21 7.25 -8.13
CA VAL A 399 -14.46 7.39 -6.69
C VAL A 399 -13.49 6.57 -5.88
N ILE A 400 -13.24 7.01 -4.66
CA ILE A 400 -12.44 6.29 -3.68
C ILE A 400 -13.38 5.52 -2.76
N ILE A 401 -13.14 4.22 -2.63
CA ILE A 401 -13.87 3.37 -1.69
C ILE A 401 -12.99 3.12 -0.46
N ARG A 402 -13.49 3.46 0.73
CA ARG A 402 -12.89 3.12 2.02
C ARG A 402 -13.80 2.15 2.76
N ARG A 403 -13.24 1.12 3.37
CA ARG A 403 -14.01 0.10 4.10
C ARG A 403 -13.35 -0.31 5.39
N GLY A 404 -14.15 -0.84 6.30
CA GLY A 404 -13.64 -1.52 7.49
C GLY A 404 -13.03 -0.58 8.53
N TYR A 405 -13.45 0.68 8.56
CA TYR A 405 -12.91 1.65 9.52
C TYR A 405 -13.73 1.64 10.81
N ALA A 406 -13.05 1.58 11.96
CA ALA A 406 -13.66 1.98 13.22
C ALA A 406 -14.07 3.47 13.17
N THR A 407 -15.02 3.87 14.01
CA THR A 407 -15.60 5.24 14.00
C THR A 407 -14.53 6.34 13.97
N ASN A 408 -13.53 6.28 14.86
CA ASN A 408 -12.48 7.29 14.93
C ASN A 408 -11.61 7.30 13.68
N ASN A 409 -11.24 6.12 13.19
CA ASN A 409 -10.37 6.00 12.01
C ASN A 409 -11.10 6.47 10.75
N PHE A 410 -12.42 6.24 10.64
CA PHE A 410 -13.23 6.76 9.55
C PHE A 410 -13.32 8.29 9.58
N ASN A 411 -13.42 8.89 10.77
CA ASN A 411 -13.39 10.36 10.91
C ASN A 411 -12.06 10.93 10.44
N THR A 412 -10.94 10.33 10.86
CA THR A 412 -9.59 10.76 10.45
C THR A 412 -9.43 10.64 8.93
N GLU A 413 -9.82 9.51 8.35
CA GLU A 413 -9.74 9.29 6.91
C GLU A 413 -10.63 10.26 6.13
N TRP A 414 -11.86 10.48 6.57
CA TRP A 414 -12.75 11.43 5.92
C TRP A 414 -12.23 12.87 6.01
N GLN A 415 -11.70 13.30 7.16
CA GLN A 415 -11.07 14.61 7.31
C GLN A 415 -9.86 14.76 6.39
N PHE A 416 -9.02 13.72 6.30
CA PHE A 416 -7.88 13.68 5.40
C PHE A 416 -8.33 13.81 3.93
N LEU A 417 -9.25 12.96 3.48
CA LEU A 417 -9.80 13.02 2.11
C LEU A 417 -10.48 14.37 1.82
N SER A 418 -11.21 14.93 2.78
CA SER A 418 -11.80 16.28 2.69
C SER A 418 -10.76 17.37 2.47
N SER A 419 -9.62 17.28 3.19
CA SER A 419 -8.50 18.23 3.00
C SER A 419 -7.86 18.13 1.61
N LYS A 420 -8.08 17.02 0.91
CA LYS A 420 -7.56 16.74 -0.44
C LYS A 420 -8.62 16.94 -1.54
N GLY A 421 -9.75 17.56 -1.19
CA GLY A 421 -10.82 17.86 -2.13
C GLY A 421 -11.71 16.67 -2.48
N TYR A 422 -11.74 15.64 -1.64
CA TYR A 422 -12.70 14.54 -1.74
C TYR A 422 -13.83 14.71 -0.73
N TYR A 423 -15.06 14.43 -1.11
CA TYR A 423 -16.20 14.47 -0.20
C TYR A 423 -16.88 13.11 -0.15
N LEU A 424 -17.49 12.79 1.00
CA LEU A 424 -18.27 11.57 1.20
C LEU A 424 -19.58 11.70 0.42
N GLU A 425 -19.81 10.83 -0.56
CA GLU A 425 -21.01 10.80 -1.41
C GLU A 425 -22.04 9.78 -0.92
N ASN A 426 -21.58 8.64 -0.40
CA ASN A 426 -22.40 7.57 0.16
C ASN A 426 -21.58 6.89 1.28
N PHE A 427 -22.25 6.37 2.32
CA PHE A 427 -21.61 5.64 3.40
C PHE A 427 -22.48 4.51 3.92
N GLU A 428 -21.82 3.52 4.51
CA GLU A 428 -22.46 2.28 4.93
C GLU A 428 -21.94 1.84 6.30
N PHE A 429 -22.79 1.23 7.12
CA PHE A 429 -22.40 0.73 8.43
C PHE A 429 -22.76 -0.75 8.62
N SER A 430 -21.73 -1.60 8.66
CA SER A 430 -21.90 -3.03 8.95
C SER A 430 -20.86 -3.56 9.92
N ASN A 431 -21.28 -4.41 10.86
CA ASN A 431 -20.44 -5.03 11.89
C ASN A 431 -19.55 -4.04 12.68
N ASN A 432 -20.11 -2.91 13.11
CA ASN A 432 -19.37 -1.86 13.82
C ASN A 432 -18.26 -1.17 13.02
N LEU A 433 -18.27 -1.33 11.69
CA LEU A 433 -17.30 -0.73 10.79
C LEU A 433 -17.99 0.13 9.74
N TRP A 434 -17.33 1.24 9.40
CA TRP A 434 -17.77 2.21 8.42
C TRP A 434 -17.13 1.94 7.06
N ASN A 435 -17.95 2.03 6.04
CA ASN A 435 -17.54 2.08 4.64
C ASN A 435 -17.99 3.42 4.05
N GLY A 436 -17.28 3.93 3.06
CA GLY A 436 -17.59 5.21 2.44
C GLY A 436 -17.10 5.27 1.00
N VAL A 437 -17.91 5.91 0.16
CA VAL A 437 -17.60 6.26 -1.22
C VAL A 437 -17.29 7.75 -1.26
N PHE A 438 -16.09 8.11 -1.71
CA PHE A 438 -15.60 9.47 -1.73
C PHE A 438 -15.36 9.94 -3.16
N LYS A 439 -15.92 11.09 -3.50
CA LYS A 439 -15.82 11.69 -4.83
C LYS A 439 -14.97 12.95 -4.80
N LYS A 440 -14.18 13.18 -5.85
CA LYS A 440 -13.37 14.40 -5.99
C LYS A 440 -14.26 15.59 -6.38
N GLY A 441 -14.13 16.73 -5.70
CA GLY A 441 -14.85 17.96 -6.02
C GLY A 441 -15.21 18.82 -4.80
N ALA A 442 -15.96 19.89 -5.04
CA ALA A 442 -16.28 20.92 -4.04
C ALA A 442 -17.53 20.62 -3.17
N GLY A 443 -17.72 19.36 -2.79
CA GLY A 443 -18.85 18.94 -1.96
C GLY A 443 -18.73 19.42 -0.51
N LYS A 444 -19.65 20.27 -0.03
CA LYS A 444 -19.80 20.58 1.40
C LYS A 444 -20.83 19.66 2.02
N TYR A 445 -20.38 18.48 2.41
CA TYR A 445 -21.17 17.47 3.10
C TYR A 445 -20.87 17.49 4.60
N ALA A 446 -21.83 17.10 5.41
CA ALA A 446 -21.65 16.92 6.84
C ALA A 446 -22.49 15.73 7.31
N MET A 447 -21.95 14.93 8.22
CA MET A 447 -22.53 13.65 8.65
C MET A 447 -22.64 13.65 10.16
N TRP A 448 -23.77 13.17 10.65
CA TRP A 448 -23.97 12.87 12.07
C TRP A 448 -24.44 11.45 12.20
N ARG A 449 -24.00 10.77 13.26
CA ARG A 449 -24.14 9.33 13.42
C ARG A 449 -24.21 8.93 14.89
N ASN A 450 -24.63 7.70 15.14
CA ASN A 450 -24.79 7.11 16.48
C ASN A 450 -25.88 7.80 17.33
N TYR A 451 -26.79 8.53 16.70
CA TYR A 451 -27.84 9.28 17.38
C TYR A 451 -29.05 8.39 17.62
N ASN A 452 -29.70 8.54 18.78
CA ASN A 452 -31.03 7.98 18.97
C ASN A 452 -32.07 8.78 18.15
N GLN A 453 -33.33 8.36 18.18
CA GLN A 453 -34.39 8.99 17.39
C GLN A 453 -34.54 10.49 17.64
N ASP A 454 -34.56 10.92 18.90
CA ASP A 454 -34.78 12.32 19.28
C ASP A 454 -33.56 13.19 19.01
N GLN A 455 -32.36 12.68 19.32
CA GLN A 455 -31.10 13.32 18.97
C GLN A 455 -31.04 13.57 17.47
N PHE A 456 -31.37 12.56 16.65
CA PHE A 456 -31.33 12.70 15.19
C PHE A 456 -32.38 13.71 14.70
N ASN A 457 -33.61 13.69 15.24
CA ASN A 457 -34.63 14.69 14.90
C ASN A 457 -34.20 16.12 15.24
N LYS A 458 -33.59 16.33 16.42
CA LYS A 458 -33.03 17.63 16.81
C LYS A 458 -31.93 18.06 15.83
N LYS A 459 -31.05 17.13 15.46
CA LYS A 459 -29.94 17.41 14.55
C LYS A 459 -30.39 17.72 13.13
N TRP A 460 -31.34 16.96 12.61
CA TRP A 460 -31.97 17.20 11.33
C TRP A 460 -32.56 18.62 11.23
N LYS A 461 -33.29 19.06 12.28
CA LYS A 461 -33.83 20.43 12.37
C LYS A 461 -32.72 21.49 12.45
N GLU A 462 -31.67 21.23 13.22
CA GLU A 462 -30.49 22.12 13.31
C GLU A 462 -29.82 22.30 11.94
N MET A 463 -29.58 21.20 11.22
CA MET A 463 -28.95 21.22 9.90
C MET A 463 -29.81 21.92 8.86
N ASN A 464 -31.13 21.72 8.91
CA ASN A 464 -32.06 22.46 8.07
C ASN A 464 -31.91 23.99 8.23
N LYS A 465 -31.85 24.46 9.48
CA LYS A 465 -31.64 25.89 9.79
C LYS A 465 -30.30 26.43 9.28
N LYS A 466 -29.27 25.56 9.21
CA LYS A 466 -27.94 25.89 8.68
C LYS A 466 -27.85 25.80 7.14
N GLY A 467 -28.96 25.55 6.44
CA GLY A 467 -28.98 25.46 4.98
C GLY A 467 -28.48 24.11 4.42
N TYR A 468 -28.55 23.05 5.23
CA TYR A 468 -28.22 21.69 4.82
C TYR A 468 -29.48 20.85 4.64
N ARG A 469 -29.40 19.84 3.77
CA ARG A 469 -30.48 18.91 3.42
C ARG A 469 -29.98 17.49 3.63
N LEU A 470 -30.75 16.68 4.35
CA LEU A 470 -30.49 15.24 4.45
C LEU A 470 -30.61 14.66 3.05
N TYR A 471 -29.59 13.92 2.66
CA TYR A 471 -29.45 13.35 1.32
C TYR A 471 -29.46 11.83 1.37
N ASP A 472 -28.83 11.27 2.39
CA ASP A 472 -28.66 9.83 2.62
C ASP A 472 -28.84 9.58 4.13
N LEU A 473 -29.55 8.51 4.49
CA LEU A 473 -29.93 8.14 5.85
C LEU A 473 -29.58 6.67 6.11
N GLU A 474 -28.95 6.42 7.25
CA GLU A 474 -28.50 5.07 7.61
C GLU A 474 -29.01 4.66 8.99
N THR A 475 -29.31 3.37 9.16
CA THR A 475 -29.86 2.87 10.43
C THR A 475 -29.40 1.50 10.88
N TYR A 476 -28.83 1.44 12.08
CA TYR A 476 -28.15 0.25 12.60
C TYR A 476 -28.32 0.12 14.12
N THR A 477 -27.77 -0.95 14.73
CA THR A 477 -27.82 -1.16 16.17
C THR A 477 -26.43 -1.11 16.79
N ILE A 478 -26.31 -0.40 17.92
CA ILE A 478 -25.13 -0.44 18.79
C ILE A 478 -25.60 -0.88 20.17
N ASN A 479 -25.03 -1.98 20.68
CA ASN A 479 -25.40 -2.58 21.97
C ASN A 479 -26.92 -2.77 22.11
N GLY A 480 -27.55 -3.34 21.07
CA GLY A 480 -29.00 -3.58 21.02
C GLY A 480 -29.88 -2.34 20.81
N LYS A 481 -29.31 -1.13 20.81
CA LYS A 481 -30.05 0.13 20.64
C LYS A 481 -29.96 0.63 19.21
N ARG A 482 -31.11 0.90 18.59
CA ARG A 482 -31.20 1.50 17.25
C ARG A 482 -30.57 2.89 17.24
N LYS A 483 -29.70 3.12 16.27
CA LYS A 483 -28.97 4.35 16.01
C LYS A 483 -29.24 4.80 14.59
N TRP A 484 -29.10 6.11 14.38
CA TRP A 484 -29.29 6.77 13.10
C TRP A 484 -28.03 7.54 12.73
N ALA A 485 -27.71 7.48 11.45
CA ALA A 485 -26.74 8.33 10.80
C ALA A 485 -27.38 9.02 9.59
N GLY A 486 -26.81 10.13 9.17
CA GLY A 486 -27.31 10.86 8.02
C GLY A 486 -26.25 11.76 7.44
N LEU A 487 -26.18 11.75 6.12
CA LEU A 487 -25.32 12.59 5.30
C LEU A 487 -26.13 13.79 4.81
N PHE A 488 -25.64 14.98 5.12
CA PHE A 488 -26.28 16.24 4.82
C PHE A 488 -25.47 17.03 3.81
N LYS A 489 -26.12 17.52 2.76
CA LYS A 489 -25.51 18.34 1.71
C LYS A 489 -25.99 19.78 1.83
N LYS A 490 -25.09 20.75 1.65
CA LYS A 490 -25.50 22.17 1.56
C LYS A 490 -26.40 22.35 0.34
N GLY A 491 -27.58 22.96 0.52
CA GLY A 491 -28.52 23.12 -0.58
C GLY A 491 -29.79 23.88 -0.21
N SER A 492 -30.41 24.49 -1.22
CA SER A 492 -31.68 25.20 -1.13
C SER A 492 -32.76 24.39 -1.84
N GLY A 493 -33.64 23.75 -1.08
CA GLY A 493 -34.73 22.95 -1.62
C GLY A 493 -35.63 22.43 -0.51
N LYS A 494 -36.87 22.05 -0.84
CA LYS A 494 -37.74 21.36 0.12
C LYS A 494 -37.30 19.90 0.23
N TYR A 495 -37.31 19.38 1.45
CA TYR A 495 -37.02 17.98 1.73
C TYR A 495 -37.76 17.55 2.99
N VAL A 496 -38.06 16.26 3.09
CA VAL A 496 -38.73 15.67 4.25
C VAL A 496 -38.13 14.31 4.56
N MET A 497 -38.22 13.90 5.83
CA MET A 497 -37.80 12.60 6.30
C MET A 497 -38.92 12.00 7.14
N TYR A 498 -39.21 10.72 6.92
CA TYR A 498 -40.15 9.94 7.73
C TYR A 498 -39.50 8.61 8.11
N ARG A 499 -39.60 8.23 9.39
CA ARG A 499 -38.91 7.07 9.96
C ARG A 499 -39.83 6.18 10.76
N ASN A 500 -39.50 4.90 10.87
CA ASN A 500 -40.21 3.87 11.66
C ASN A 500 -41.64 3.55 11.17
N TYR A 501 -41.94 3.68 9.88
CA TYR A 501 -43.29 3.42 9.38
C TYR A 501 -43.50 1.91 9.17
N SER A 502 -44.73 1.43 9.36
CA SER A 502 -45.09 0.10 8.87
C SER A 502 -45.12 0.08 7.34
N THR A 503 -44.98 -1.10 6.76
CA THR A 503 -45.04 -1.37 5.30
C THR A 503 -46.21 -0.66 4.59
N SER A 504 -47.40 -0.66 5.19
CA SER A 504 -48.60 0.00 4.64
C SER A 504 -48.55 1.52 4.82
N LYS A 505 -48.26 2.00 6.04
CA LYS A 505 -48.16 3.44 6.34
C LYS A 505 -47.12 4.13 5.45
N PHE A 506 -45.99 3.47 5.18
CA PHE A 506 -44.94 4.00 4.32
C PHE A 506 -45.43 4.17 2.88
N GLY A 507 -46.15 3.18 2.34
CA GLY A 507 -46.75 3.25 1.00
C GLY A 507 -47.71 4.44 0.87
N THR A 508 -48.69 4.55 1.76
CA THR A 508 -49.64 5.68 1.79
C THR A 508 -48.93 7.02 1.90
N LYS A 509 -47.87 7.08 2.73
CA LYS A 509 -47.11 8.31 2.93
C LYS A 509 -46.35 8.72 1.67
N ARG A 510 -45.70 7.76 1.00
CA ARG A 510 -44.99 7.99 -0.26
C ARG A 510 -45.94 8.50 -1.35
N GLU A 511 -47.09 7.84 -1.54
CA GLU A 511 -48.09 8.27 -2.53
C GLU A 511 -48.56 9.71 -2.30
N LYS A 512 -48.80 10.08 -1.03
CA LYS A 512 -49.18 11.46 -0.67
C LYS A 512 -48.06 12.45 -1.00
N LEU A 513 -46.80 12.10 -0.71
CA LEU A 513 -45.64 12.95 -0.98
C LEU A 513 -45.38 13.11 -2.48
N ALA A 514 -45.50 12.02 -3.26
CA ALA A 514 -45.38 12.05 -4.71
C ALA A 514 -46.38 13.02 -5.35
N LYS A 515 -47.67 12.95 -4.94
CA LYS A 515 -48.71 13.91 -5.38
C LYS A 515 -48.43 15.36 -4.95
N SER A 516 -47.58 15.54 -3.94
CA SER A 516 -47.17 16.86 -3.43
C SER A 516 -45.84 17.34 -4.01
N GLY A 517 -45.33 16.69 -5.06
CA GLY A 517 -44.08 17.09 -5.75
C GLY A 517 -42.81 16.73 -5.00
N TYR A 518 -42.82 15.62 -4.25
CA TYR A 518 -41.63 15.07 -3.59
C TYR A 518 -41.24 13.72 -4.20
N LYS A 519 -39.95 13.55 -4.50
CA LYS A 519 -39.35 12.30 -4.92
C LYS A 519 -38.57 11.63 -3.80
N LEU A 520 -38.73 10.33 -3.66
CA LEU A 520 -37.96 9.50 -2.73
C LEU A 520 -36.56 9.30 -3.31
N ILE A 521 -35.52 9.49 -2.50
CA ILE A 521 -34.12 9.38 -2.94
C ILE A 521 -33.30 8.37 -2.17
N ASP A 522 -33.79 7.95 -1.00
CA ASP A 522 -33.09 7.07 -0.08
C ASP A 522 -34.12 6.37 0.82
N ILE A 523 -33.92 5.07 1.08
CA ILE A 523 -34.78 4.24 1.92
C ILE A 523 -33.97 3.38 2.87
N GLU A 524 -34.52 3.20 4.07
CA GLU A 524 -33.96 2.29 5.07
C GLU A 524 -34.99 1.26 5.50
N VAL A 525 -34.61 -0.02 5.50
CA VAL A 525 -35.51 -1.12 5.86
C VAL A 525 -34.90 -2.03 6.91
N TYR A 526 -35.60 -2.22 8.04
CA TYR A 526 -35.09 -3.08 9.11
C TYR A 526 -36.18 -3.80 9.89
N ASN A 527 -35.78 -4.92 10.49
CA ASN A 527 -36.61 -5.67 11.41
C ASN A 527 -36.64 -5.03 12.79
N SER A 528 -37.82 -5.02 13.40
CA SER A 528 -38.06 -4.62 14.79
C SER A 528 -39.03 -5.60 15.45
N ASN A 529 -39.18 -5.53 16.77
CA ASN A 529 -40.15 -6.35 17.52
C ASN A 529 -41.59 -6.16 17.01
N ASN A 530 -41.90 -5.00 16.42
CA ASN A 530 -43.22 -4.66 15.88
C ASN A 530 -43.28 -4.81 14.35
N GLY A 531 -42.56 -5.79 13.81
CA GLY A 531 -42.46 -6.08 12.38
C GLY A 531 -41.50 -5.17 11.62
N LEU A 532 -41.54 -5.29 10.29
CA LEU A 532 -40.69 -4.54 9.36
C LEU A 532 -40.98 -3.03 9.44
N LYS A 533 -39.91 -2.23 9.52
CA LYS A 533 -39.96 -0.77 9.56
C LYS A 533 -39.28 -0.19 8.34
N TRP A 534 -39.90 0.88 7.84
CA TRP A 534 -39.45 1.63 6.67
C TRP A 534 -39.19 3.07 7.07
N SER A 535 -38.11 3.61 6.54
CA SER A 535 -37.78 5.03 6.61
C SER A 535 -37.35 5.52 5.24
N GLY A 536 -37.41 6.82 5.01
CA GLY A 536 -36.93 7.38 3.77
C GLY A 536 -36.70 8.87 3.83
N VAL A 537 -35.99 9.34 2.82
CA VAL A 537 -35.67 10.74 2.58
C VAL A 537 -36.27 11.13 1.23
N TRP A 538 -36.96 12.27 1.21
CA TRP A 538 -37.54 12.83 0.00
C TRP A 538 -37.04 14.24 -0.22
N ILE A 539 -36.84 14.59 -1.49
CA ILE A 539 -36.56 15.97 -1.94
C ILE A 539 -37.63 16.42 -2.92
N ALA A 540 -37.72 17.74 -3.18
CA ALA A 540 -38.60 18.25 -4.24
C ALA A 540 -38.24 17.62 -5.61
N GLY A 541 -39.24 17.14 -6.34
CA GLY A 541 -39.06 16.55 -7.66
C GLY A 541 -40.18 15.57 -8.05
N GLU A 542 -40.11 15.08 -9.29
CA GLU A 542 -40.98 14.02 -9.79
C GLU A 542 -40.56 12.67 -9.20
N ASP A 543 -41.50 11.98 -8.54
CA ASP A 543 -41.20 10.72 -7.86
C ASP A 543 -40.95 9.57 -8.84
N GLY A 544 -40.06 8.68 -8.43
CA GLY A 544 -39.66 7.51 -9.18
C GLY A 544 -40.58 6.29 -9.00
N LYS A 545 -40.03 5.10 -9.25
CA LYS A 545 -40.66 3.83 -8.81
C LYS A 545 -40.00 3.36 -7.51
N LEU A 546 -40.78 2.68 -6.68
CA LEU A 546 -40.28 1.89 -5.55
C LEU A 546 -40.79 0.46 -5.75
N ASN A 547 -39.87 -0.48 -5.88
CA ASN A 547 -40.21 -1.90 -5.99
C ASN A 547 -39.55 -2.66 -4.85
N ARG A 548 -40.31 -3.52 -4.16
CA ARG A 548 -39.90 -4.17 -2.92
C ARG A 548 -40.35 -5.63 -2.85
N ASN A 549 -39.75 -6.36 -1.90
CA ASN A 549 -40.10 -7.74 -1.54
C ASN A 549 -39.78 -8.79 -2.63
N PHE A 550 -38.73 -8.54 -3.40
CA PHE A 550 -38.21 -9.50 -4.39
C PHE A 550 -37.15 -10.40 -3.75
N ASP A 551 -37.06 -11.67 -4.14
CA ASP A 551 -35.81 -12.42 -3.96
C ASP A 551 -34.75 -11.95 -4.97
N GLU A 552 -33.52 -12.43 -4.83
CA GLU A 552 -32.38 -11.94 -5.63
C GLU A 552 -32.58 -12.18 -7.14
N ALA A 553 -33.04 -13.38 -7.53
CA ALA A 553 -33.25 -13.72 -8.94
C ALA A 553 -34.36 -12.88 -9.59
N ALA A 554 -35.47 -12.70 -8.87
CA ALA A 554 -36.57 -11.86 -9.33
C ALA A 554 -36.18 -10.37 -9.36
N PHE A 555 -35.32 -9.93 -8.43
CA PHE A 555 -34.84 -8.55 -8.41
C PHE A 555 -33.86 -8.28 -9.57
N ILE A 556 -32.95 -9.20 -9.89
CA ILE A 556 -32.09 -9.12 -11.08
C ILE A 556 -32.95 -9.02 -12.36
N THR A 557 -34.01 -9.82 -12.44
CA THR A 557 -34.94 -9.76 -13.58
C THR A 557 -35.65 -8.41 -13.65
N LEU A 558 -36.05 -7.86 -12.50
CA LEU A 558 -36.65 -6.54 -12.40
C LEU A 558 -35.69 -5.43 -12.83
N VAL A 559 -34.41 -5.49 -12.44
CA VAL A 559 -33.37 -4.56 -12.86
C VAL A 559 -33.31 -4.47 -14.38
N ASN A 560 -33.17 -5.61 -15.05
CA ASN A 560 -33.10 -5.66 -16.53
C ASN A 560 -34.39 -5.18 -17.19
N LYS A 561 -35.54 -5.37 -16.54
CA LYS A 561 -36.82 -4.81 -17.01
C LYS A 561 -36.84 -3.29 -16.87
N ARG A 562 -36.42 -2.74 -15.72
CA ARG A 562 -36.42 -1.29 -15.46
C ARG A 562 -35.45 -0.53 -16.35
N ASP A 563 -34.27 -1.11 -16.59
CA ASP A 563 -33.30 -0.54 -17.52
C ASP A 563 -33.89 -0.36 -18.93
N ARG A 564 -34.57 -1.39 -19.45
CA ARG A 564 -35.30 -1.32 -20.74
C ARG A 564 -36.47 -0.34 -20.75
N GLU A 565 -37.08 -0.09 -19.59
CA GLU A 565 -38.14 0.92 -19.43
C GLU A 565 -37.58 2.36 -19.27
N GLY A 566 -36.24 2.55 -19.33
CA GLY A 566 -35.60 3.85 -19.18
C GLY A 566 -35.50 4.32 -17.72
N TYR A 567 -35.30 3.37 -16.80
CA TYR A 567 -35.14 3.65 -15.37
C TYR A 567 -33.77 3.22 -14.84
N ASN A 568 -33.13 4.11 -14.10
CA ASN A 568 -31.93 3.82 -13.32
C ASN A 568 -32.25 3.52 -11.87
N LEU A 569 -31.60 2.50 -11.32
CA LEU A 569 -31.56 2.26 -9.88
C LEU A 569 -30.73 3.38 -9.24
N ILE A 570 -31.25 3.98 -8.17
CA ILE A 570 -30.57 5.06 -7.44
C ILE A 570 -30.21 4.70 -6.01
N ASP A 571 -30.87 3.68 -5.47
CA ASP A 571 -30.73 3.23 -4.10
C ASP A 571 -31.25 1.78 -3.99
N VAL A 572 -30.53 0.91 -3.28
CA VAL A 572 -30.87 -0.51 -3.12
C VAL A 572 -30.64 -1.03 -1.71
N GLU A 573 -31.72 -1.54 -1.12
CA GLU A 573 -31.69 -2.09 0.23
C GLU A 573 -32.01 -3.59 0.27
N THR A 574 -31.45 -4.26 1.28
CA THR A 574 -31.77 -5.66 1.58
C THR A 574 -32.14 -5.89 3.04
N TYR A 575 -33.17 -6.72 3.24
CA TYR A 575 -33.72 -7.04 4.55
C TYR A 575 -34.19 -8.50 4.59
N LYS A 576 -34.55 -8.99 5.78
CA LYS A 576 -35.08 -10.36 5.94
C LYS A 576 -36.57 -10.34 6.25
N VAL A 577 -37.35 -11.17 5.56
CA VAL A 577 -38.76 -11.47 5.85
C VAL A 577 -38.87 -12.97 6.09
N ASN A 578 -39.30 -13.38 7.29
CA ASN A 578 -39.39 -14.79 7.69
C ASN A 578 -38.06 -15.55 7.45
N GLY A 579 -36.93 -14.94 7.82
CA GLY A 579 -35.58 -15.49 7.60
C GLY A 579 -35.04 -15.34 6.17
N ASN A 580 -35.89 -15.15 5.17
CA ASN A 580 -35.51 -15.06 3.76
C ASN A 580 -35.08 -13.64 3.38
N ARG A 581 -33.96 -13.52 2.66
CA ARG A 581 -33.48 -12.24 2.14
C ARG A 581 -34.42 -11.71 1.07
N LYS A 582 -34.71 -10.42 1.15
CA LYS A 582 -35.53 -9.67 0.21
C LYS A 582 -34.84 -8.38 -0.18
N TRP A 583 -35.20 -7.90 -1.37
CA TRP A 583 -34.61 -6.74 -2.02
C TRP A 583 -35.67 -5.68 -2.31
N THR A 584 -35.25 -4.43 -2.22
CA THR A 584 -36.03 -3.27 -2.62
C THR A 584 -35.11 -2.27 -3.32
N GLY A 585 -35.68 -1.46 -4.21
CA GLY A 585 -34.93 -0.42 -4.90
C GLY A 585 -35.77 0.76 -5.32
N ILE A 586 -35.15 1.93 -5.32
CA ILE A 586 -35.70 3.19 -5.85
C ILE A 586 -35.20 3.38 -7.28
N TRP A 587 -36.10 3.77 -8.17
CA TRP A 587 -35.80 3.93 -9.60
C TRP A 587 -36.18 5.31 -10.08
N GLU A 588 -35.28 5.99 -10.80
CA GLU A 588 -35.57 7.27 -11.45
C GLU A 588 -35.53 7.14 -12.97
N LYS A 589 -36.34 7.93 -13.70
CA LYS A 589 -36.22 7.98 -15.17
C LYS A 589 -34.86 8.54 -15.54
N SER A 590 -34.13 7.81 -16.39
CA SER A 590 -32.81 8.22 -16.85
C SER A 590 -32.43 7.43 -18.09
N ASN A 591 -31.63 8.05 -18.97
CA ASN A 591 -31.04 7.41 -20.14
C ASN A 591 -29.54 7.13 -19.97
N LYS A 592 -28.98 7.39 -18.77
CA LYS A 592 -27.57 7.11 -18.49
C LYS A 592 -27.37 5.61 -18.34
N ALA A 593 -26.36 5.06 -19.02
CA ALA A 593 -26.00 3.66 -18.85
C ALA A 593 -25.64 3.35 -17.39
N GLN A 594 -26.13 2.22 -16.88
CA GLN A 594 -25.85 1.72 -15.54
C GLN A 594 -25.28 0.29 -15.59
N ARG A 595 -24.53 -0.09 -14.56
CA ARG A 595 -24.12 -1.48 -14.29
C ARG A 595 -24.47 -1.79 -12.85
N ILE A 596 -25.02 -2.97 -12.59
CA ILE A 596 -25.38 -3.39 -11.24
C ILE A 596 -24.76 -4.76 -10.99
N LEU A 597 -24.12 -4.91 -9.84
CA LEU A 597 -23.52 -6.17 -9.41
C LEU A 597 -24.27 -6.71 -8.20
N PHE A 598 -24.52 -8.01 -8.18
CA PHE A 598 -25.13 -8.74 -7.06
C PHE A 598 -24.20 -9.85 -6.57
N GLY A 599 -24.34 -10.23 -5.29
CA GLY A 599 -23.83 -11.50 -4.78
C GLY A 599 -22.31 -11.66 -4.75
N SER A 600 -21.55 -10.59 -4.95
CA SER A 600 -20.10 -10.68 -5.11
C SER A 600 -19.42 -10.52 -3.75
N ASN A 601 -18.43 -11.35 -3.46
CA ASN A 601 -17.49 -11.03 -2.38
C ASN A 601 -16.80 -9.70 -2.72
N TYR A 602 -16.23 -9.05 -1.71
CA TYR A 602 -15.63 -7.73 -1.90
C TYR A 602 -14.63 -7.66 -3.05
N CYS A 603 -13.92 -8.75 -3.35
CA CYS A 603 -12.85 -8.71 -4.32
C CYS A 603 -13.30 -8.86 -5.75
N ASP A 604 -14.35 -9.64 -5.95
CA ASP A 604 -15.04 -9.65 -7.22
C ASP A 604 -15.70 -8.28 -7.44
N PHE A 605 -16.28 -7.68 -6.38
CA PHE A 605 -16.80 -6.31 -6.42
C PHE A 605 -15.73 -5.27 -6.80
N MET A 606 -14.58 -5.26 -6.12
CA MET A 606 -13.51 -4.29 -6.40
C MET A 606 -12.84 -4.55 -7.75
N GLY A 607 -12.72 -5.81 -8.18
CA GLY A 607 -12.24 -6.15 -9.51
C GLY A 607 -13.16 -5.58 -10.60
N ILE A 608 -14.48 -5.67 -10.40
CA ILE A 608 -15.46 -5.08 -11.31
C ILE A 608 -15.42 -3.56 -11.26
N HIS A 609 -15.32 -2.96 -10.07
CA HIS A 609 -15.11 -1.52 -9.95
C HIS A 609 -13.84 -1.07 -10.70
N ASP A 610 -12.72 -1.79 -10.56
CA ASP A 610 -11.48 -1.50 -11.28
C ASP A 610 -11.61 -1.60 -12.80
N VAL A 611 -12.47 -2.50 -13.32
CA VAL A 611 -12.79 -2.62 -14.75
C VAL A 611 -13.72 -1.50 -15.21
N ASN A 612 -14.63 -1.05 -14.35
CA ASN A 612 -15.68 -0.10 -14.69
C ASN A 612 -15.27 1.36 -14.55
N LYS A 613 -14.31 1.67 -13.66
CA LYS A 613 -14.04 3.04 -13.19
C LYS A 613 -13.60 4.04 -14.25
N ASP A 614 -13.06 3.59 -15.38
CA ASP A 614 -12.67 4.49 -16.48
C ASP A 614 -13.90 5.09 -17.22
N GLU A 615 -15.09 4.53 -17.00
CA GLU A 615 -16.34 5.03 -17.59
C GLU A 615 -17.48 5.22 -16.59
N PHE A 616 -17.53 4.41 -15.53
CA PHE A 616 -18.64 4.36 -14.60
C PHE A 616 -18.24 4.68 -13.15
N GLU A 617 -18.99 5.59 -12.55
CA GLU A 617 -18.94 5.99 -11.15
C GLU A 617 -19.80 5.04 -10.30
N LEU A 618 -19.26 4.54 -9.18
CA LEU A 618 -20.06 3.84 -8.17
C LEU A 618 -20.88 4.87 -7.40
N ILE A 619 -22.22 4.80 -7.50
CA ILE A 619 -23.15 5.74 -6.86
C ILE A 619 -23.79 5.18 -5.60
N ASP A 620 -23.83 3.86 -5.47
CA ASP A 620 -24.42 3.17 -4.32
C ASP A 620 -23.75 1.82 -4.08
N ILE A 621 -23.62 1.43 -2.81
CA ILE A 621 -23.01 0.19 -2.36
C ILE A 621 -23.70 -0.27 -1.08
N ASN A 622 -24.12 -1.54 -1.03
CA ASN A 622 -24.68 -2.12 0.20
C ASN A 622 -24.03 -3.49 0.48
N SER A 623 -23.80 -3.81 1.76
CA SER A 623 -23.13 -5.05 2.20
C SER A 623 -24.06 -5.93 3.04
N TYR A 624 -24.13 -7.23 2.74
CA TYR A 624 -25.16 -8.10 3.31
C TYR A 624 -24.79 -9.55 3.62
#